data_AF-A0A2M7JC29-F1
#
_entry.id   AF-A0A2M7JC29-F1
#
_cell.length_a   1.000
_cell.length_b   1.000
_cell.length_c   1.000
_cell.angle_alpha   90.00
_cell.angle_beta   90.00
_cell.angle_gamma   90.00
#
_symmetry.space_group_name_H-M   'P 1'
#
loop_
_entity.id
_entity.type
_entity.pdbx_description
1 polymer ?
#
loop_
_entity_poly.entity_id
_entity_poly.type
_entity_poly.pdbx_seq_one_letter_code
_entity_poly.pdbx_strand_id
1 'polypeptide(L)'
;MRSVFVTGTDTGVGKTVVAGGLAGGLASMGYSVGVMKPVATGGILINGEITSSDLLFLQAAIGNTALDEKALSMPYCLKTPAAPAIA
;
A
#
# COMPACT_ATOMS: atom_id res chain seq x y z
N MET A 1 13.54 11.48 -10.82
CA MET A 1 12.89 10.41 -10.02
C MET A 1 12.78 9.15 -10.86
N ARG A 2 12.91 7.96 -10.26
CA ARG A 2 12.61 6.67 -10.90
C ARG A 2 11.35 6.11 -10.26
N SER A 3 10.51 5.45 -11.06
CA SER A 3 9.21 4.95 -10.61
C SER A 3 8.98 3.53 -11.12
N VAL A 4 8.35 2.70 -10.28
CA VAL A 4 7.94 1.34 -10.62
C VAL A 4 6.44 1.24 -10.41
N PHE A 5 5.71 0.76 -11.41
CA PHE A 5 4.28 0.52 -11.33
C PHE A 5 4.01 -0.97 -11.24
N VAL A 6 3.38 -1.40 -10.15
CA VAL A 6 2.99 -2.80 -9.93
C VAL A 6 1.54 -2.98 -10.35
N THR A 7 1.32 -3.69 -11.45
CA THR A 7 0.00 -4.10 -11.93
C THR A 7 -0.22 -5.60 -11.76
N GLY A 8 -1.43 -6.09 -11.98
CA GLY A 8 -1.77 -7.51 -11.88
C GLY A 8 -3.19 -7.78 -12.34
N THR A 9 -3.45 -9.01 -12.76
CA THR A 9 -4.66 -9.41 -13.49
C THR A 9 -5.91 -9.52 -12.62
N ASP A 10 -5.76 -9.80 -11.33
CA ASP A 10 -6.89 -10.02 -10.43
C ASP A 10 -6.66 -9.36 -9.05
N THR A 11 -7.69 -9.27 -8.23
CA THR A 11 -7.61 -8.90 -6.82
C THR A 11 -6.92 -10.01 -6.03
N GLY A 12 -6.23 -9.68 -4.94
CA GLY A 12 -5.61 -10.70 -4.08
C GLY A 12 -4.34 -11.38 -4.61
N VAL A 13 -3.95 -11.16 -5.88
CA VAL A 13 -2.74 -11.76 -6.50
C VAL A 13 -1.40 -11.32 -5.91
N GLY A 14 -1.40 -10.55 -4.81
CA GLY A 14 -0.17 -10.16 -4.12
C GLY A 14 0.49 -8.85 -4.58
N LYS A 15 -0.20 -8.01 -5.37
CA LYS A 15 0.35 -6.70 -5.84
C LYS A 15 0.90 -5.85 -4.70
N THR A 16 0.16 -5.74 -3.59
CA THR A 16 0.57 -4.95 -2.42
C THR A 16 1.81 -5.54 -1.75
N VAL A 17 1.92 -6.87 -1.69
CA VAL A 17 3.09 -7.57 -1.14
C VAL A 17 4.33 -7.30 -1.99
N VAL A 18 4.21 -7.38 -3.32
CA VAL A 18 5.31 -7.06 -4.24
C VAL A 18 5.75 -5.60 -4.09
N ALA A 19 4.78 -4.66 -4.07
CA ALA A 19 5.09 -3.24 -3.91
C ALA A 19 5.78 -2.94 -2.57
N GLY A 20 5.27 -3.49 -1.46
CA GLY A 20 5.87 -3.32 -0.13
C GLY A 20 7.25 -3.97 -0.03
N GLY A 21 7.45 -5.16 -0.61
CA GLY A 21 8.75 -5.84 -0.63
C GLY A 21 9.81 -5.06 -1.42
N LEU A 22 9.46 -4.52 -2.59
CA LEU A 22 10.34 -3.64 -3.35
C LEU A 22 10.68 -2.38 -2.55
N ALA A 23 9.68 -1.77 -1.91
CA ALA A 23 9.85 -0.54 -1.16
C ALA A 23 10.73 -0.74 0.09
N GLY A 24 10.43 -1.75 0.90
CA GLY A 24 11.21 -2.11 2.07
C GLY A 24 12.64 -2.54 1.72
N GLY A 25 12.82 -3.31 0.65
CA GLY A 25 14.13 -3.69 0.13
C GLY A 25 14.98 -2.47 -0.24
N LEU A 26 14.43 -1.56 -1.05
CA LEU A 26 15.12 -0.33 -1.45
C LEU A 26 15.39 0.58 -0.23
N ALA A 27 14.43 0.71 0.69
CA ALA A 27 14.62 1.48 1.92
C ALA A 27 15.76 0.91 2.78
N SER A 28 15.84 -0.43 2.91
CA SER A 28 16.93 -1.11 3.64
C SER A 28 18.32 -0.90 3.02
N MET A 29 18.37 -0.57 1.72
CA MET A 29 19.60 -0.22 1.00
C MET A 29 19.96 1.27 1.13
N GLY A 30 19.18 2.05 1.89
CA GLY A 30 19.42 3.48 2.13
C GLY A 30 18.82 4.41 1.06
N TYR A 31 17.96 3.90 0.17
CA TYR A 31 17.26 4.76 -0.79
C TYR A 31 16.09 5.49 -0.14
N SER A 32 15.86 6.74 -0.57
CA SER A 32 14.60 7.44 -0.29
C SER A 32 13.50 6.85 -1.17
N VAL A 33 12.48 6.27 -0.53
CA VAL A 33 11.41 5.54 -1.20
C VAL A 33 10.06 6.10 -0.78
N GLY A 34 9.20 6.37 -1.76
CA GLY A 34 7.79 6.63 -1.55
C GLY A 34 6.94 5.50 -2.14
N VAL A 35 5.81 5.21 -1.51
CA VAL A 35 4.84 4.22 -1.96
C VAL A 35 3.48 4.87 -2.10
N MET A 36 2.79 4.60 -3.21
CA MET A 36 1.42 5.03 -3.41
C MET A 36 0.55 3.81 -3.73
N LYS A 37 -0.53 3.65 -2.98
CA LYS A 37 -1.63 2.74 -3.30
C LYS A 37 -2.84 3.59 -3.66
N PRO A 38 -3.14 3.78 -4.96
CA PRO A 38 -4.13 4.77 -5.39
C PRO A 38 -5.53 4.48 -4.84
N VAL A 39 -5.93 3.22 -4.78
CA VAL A 39 -7.25 2.82 -4.30
C VAL A 39 -7.12 1.57 -3.43
N ALA A 40 -7.70 1.62 -2.25
CA ALA A 40 -8.01 0.48 -1.41
C ALA A 40 -9.53 0.39 -1.21
N THR A 41 -10.06 -0.84 -1.16
CA THR A 41 -11.49 -1.12 -0.98
C THR A 41 -11.66 -2.17 0.10
N GLY A 42 -12.83 -2.22 0.76
CA GLY A 42 -13.02 -3.09 1.92
C GLY A 42 -12.30 -2.53 3.17
N GLY A 43 -12.23 -1.21 3.28
CA GLY A 43 -11.60 -0.54 4.42
C GLY A 43 -12.25 -0.90 5.76
N ILE A 44 -11.42 -1.01 6.78
CA ILE A 44 -11.82 -1.32 8.17
C ILE A 44 -11.84 -0.04 8.99
N LEU A 45 -12.81 0.08 9.90
CA LEU A 45 -12.92 1.23 10.79
C LEU A 45 -12.08 0.98 12.05
N ILE A 46 -11.06 1.81 12.29
CA ILE A 46 -10.23 1.77 13.49
C ILE A 46 -10.20 3.18 14.09
N ASN A 47 -10.57 3.31 15.37
CA ASN A 47 -10.60 4.60 16.10
C ASN A 47 -11.38 5.73 15.39
N GLY A 48 -12.42 5.38 14.63
CA GLY A 48 -13.23 6.34 13.88
C GLY A 48 -12.70 6.69 12.49
N GLU A 49 -11.53 6.17 12.09
CA GLU A 49 -10.94 6.38 10.77
C GLU A 49 -11.02 5.11 9.92
N ILE A 50 -11.28 5.29 8.62
CA ILE A 50 -11.27 4.18 7.66
C ILE A 50 -9.82 3.92 7.24
N THR A 51 -9.33 2.72 7.53
CA THR A 51 -8.00 2.26 7.13
C THR A 51 -8.09 1.00 6.27
N SER A 52 -6.95 0.53 5.76
CA SER A 52 -6.86 -0.67 4.93
C SER A 52 -5.74 -1.58 5.45
N SER A 53 -5.95 -2.89 5.36
CA SER A 53 -4.88 -3.86 5.59
C SER A 53 -3.68 -3.64 4.65
N ASP A 54 -3.93 -3.17 3.42
CA ASP A 54 -2.87 -2.78 2.48
C ASP A 54 -2.07 -1.59 3.04
N LEU A 55 -2.72 -0.60 3.65
CA LEU A 55 -2.04 0.57 4.22
C LEU A 55 -1.11 0.15 5.35
N LEU A 56 -1.64 -0.63 6.31
CA LEU A 56 -0.90 -1.12 7.45
C LEU A 56 0.29 -2.00 7.02
N PHE A 57 0.09 -2.86 6.03
CA PHE A 57 1.17 -3.68 5.46
C PHE A 57 2.26 -2.82 4.83
N LEU A 58 1.90 -1.82 4.02
CA LEU A 58 2.88 -0.94 3.37
C LEU A 58 3.65 -0.10 4.39
N GLN A 59 2.98 0.40 5.44
CA GLN A 59 3.63 1.09 6.57
C GLN A 59 4.66 0.18 7.25
N ALA A 60 4.27 -1.07 7.55
CA ALA A 60 5.17 -2.03 8.17
C ALA A 60 6.36 -2.38 7.26
N ALA A 61 6.12 -2.53 5.95
CA ALA A 61 7.15 -2.91 4.99
C ALA A 61 8.23 -1.83 4.80
N ILE A 62 7.85 -0.55 4.84
CA ILE A 62 8.80 0.57 4.75
C ILE A 62 9.41 0.96 6.11
N GLY A 63 8.86 0.45 7.22
CA GLY A 63 9.37 0.67 8.58
C GLY A 63 9.55 2.14 8.99
N ASN A 64 10.38 2.37 10.00
CA ASN A 64 10.73 3.72 10.49
C ASN A 64 11.61 4.54 9.53
N THR A 65 12.03 3.97 8.39
CA THR A 65 12.75 4.73 7.35
C THR A 65 11.85 5.75 6.64
N ALA A 66 10.53 5.63 6.80
CA ALA A 66 9.57 6.65 6.44
C ALA A 66 9.42 7.69 7.58
N LEU A 67 10.47 8.46 7.86
CA LEU A 67 10.37 9.64 8.75
C LEU A 67 9.62 10.82 8.10
N ASP A 68 9.13 10.65 6.88
CA ASP A 68 8.35 11.65 6.16
C ASP A 68 6.93 11.09 5.96
N GLU A 69 5.91 11.76 6.49
CA GLU A 69 4.50 11.42 6.28
C GLU A 69 4.14 11.34 4.78
N LYS A 70 4.97 11.93 3.92
CA LYS A 70 4.85 11.89 2.45
C LYS A 70 5.34 10.59 1.81
N ALA A 71 6.00 9.70 2.55
CA ALA A 71 6.54 8.44 2.02
C ALA A 71 5.46 7.40 1.71
N LEU A 72 4.24 7.56 2.23
CA LEU A 72 3.12 6.67 1.93
C LEU A 72 1.85 7.47 1.62
N SER A 73 1.24 7.18 0.46
CA SER A 73 -0.01 7.82 0.04
C SER A 73 -1.07 6.78 -0.34
N MET A 74 -2.27 6.94 0.23
CA MET A 74 -3.46 6.17 -0.12
C MET A 74 -4.65 7.14 -0.24
N PRO A 75 -4.81 7.81 -1.40
CA PRO A 75 -5.80 8.88 -1.53
C PRO A 75 -7.24 8.40 -1.43
N TYR A 76 -7.51 7.13 -1.76
CA TYR A 76 -8.85 6.56 -1.68
C TYR A 76 -8.84 5.26 -0.89
N CYS A 77 -9.53 5.25 0.25
CA CYS A 77 -9.83 4.06 1.04
C CYS A 77 -11.35 3.94 1.19
N LEU A 78 -11.96 3.06 0.38
CA LEU A 78 -13.41 2.87 0.33
C LEU A 78 -13.82 1.75 1.29
N LYS A 79 -14.89 1.99 2.06
CA LYS A 79 -15.45 1.01 3.00
C LYS A 79 -15.97 -0.24 2.29
N THR A 80 -16.66 -0.07 1.17
CA THR A 80 -17.25 -1.19 0.42
C THR A 80 -16.18 -1.90 -0.40
N PRO A 81 -16.07 -3.25 -0.35
CA PRO A 81 -15.25 -4.00 -1.29
C PRO A 81 -15.72 -3.77 -2.73
N ALA A 82 -14.78 -3.55 -3.66
CA ALA A 82 -15.11 -3.36 -5.08
C ALA A 82 -14.68 -4.53 -5.98
N ALA A 83 -13.98 -5.52 -5.42
CA ALA A 83 -13.65 -6.73 -6.15
C ALA A 83 -14.91 -7.58 -6.36
N PRO A 84 -15.07 -8.24 -7.53
CA PRO A 84 -16.17 -9.17 -7.75
C PRO A 84 -16.22 -10.22 -6.65
N ALA A 85 -17.42 -10.52 -6.15
CA ALA A 85 -17.62 -11.59 -5.15
C ALA A 85 -17.38 -12.99 -5.75
N ILE A 86 -17.28 -13.09 -7.08
CA ILE A 86 -17.12 -14.33 -7.84
C ILE A 86 -16.19 -14.03 -9.02
N ALA A 87 -15.13 -14.82 -9.15
CA ALA A 87 -14.34 -14.98 -10.37
C ALA A 87 -14.60 -16.38 -10.94
#